data_AF-A0A450SQS0-F1
#
_entry.id   AF-A0A450SQS0-F1
#
_cell.length_a   1.000
_cell.length_b   1.000
_cell.length_c   1.000
_cell.angle_alpha   90.00
_cell.angle_beta   90.00
_cell.angle_gamma   90.00
#
_symmetry.space_group_name_H-M   'P 1'
#
loop_
_entity.id
_entity.type
_entity.pdbx_description
1 polymer ?
#
loop_
_entity_poly.entity_id
_entity_poly.type
_entity_poly.pdbx_seq_one_letter_code
_entity_poly.pdbx_strand_id
1 'polypeptide(L)'
;MTGPRFQVHAMQPLFLTVEGIGPFQEEPFQLDFTDARDEPCNLYVLVSENGRGKTNLLDLMACLMGLLPGGEREKLGFEDLDTGNGRAQWDLLVELEREGKTERFVLSLAAGFGDPWSLADWGTARLATYGASKRVRLGYRRHDSSRLELVGMNDERVSDLVAAVRAGRDSPTDGFEENSPTLPTLLYFDPYRDIPLISTGIRGINEPLNWGYRPVHRFSREGESWHDSLDNLLVWLKWLDDERFDRAVEIINQRVFTGSAKFLKGVRKQPPEAIINNGGYIHRLDRLSSGEKSLVQLYLRFGVHMTRNTILLVDEMDVHLHPKWQYRTMRLFKQLARDNPGLTIIASHHSLELIEAFSFETPQEGLRKGGHIIQEGLA
;
A
#
# COMPACT_ATOMS: atom_id res chain seq x y z
N MET A 1 18.63 -10.98 23.56
CA MET A 1 19.79 -10.20 23.09
C MET A 1 19.23 -8.99 22.36
N THR A 2 19.29 -7.82 22.99
CA THR A 2 18.82 -6.55 22.41
C THR A 2 19.88 -6.08 21.41
N GLY A 3 19.68 -6.40 20.14
CA GLY A 3 20.42 -5.73 19.07
C GLY A 3 20.23 -4.20 19.15
N PRO A 4 21.08 -3.41 18.49
CA PRO A 4 20.88 -1.97 18.40
C PRO A 4 19.44 -1.68 17.97
N ARG A 5 18.77 -0.78 18.69
CA ARG A 5 17.36 -0.43 18.45
C ARG A 5 17.25 0.18 17.06
N PHE A 6 16.86 -0.62 16.08
CA PHE A 6 16.56 -0.20 14.70
C PHE A 6 15.07 0.11 14.63
N GLN A 7 14.71 1.34 14.31
CA GLN A 7 13.31 1.75 14.13
C GLN A 7 13.18 2.69 12.94
N VAL A 8 12.22 2.40 12.06
CA VAL A 8 11.84 3.34 11.01
C VAL A 8 10.73 4.23 11.58
N HIS A 9 10.98 5.53 11.71
CA HIS A 9 10.00 6.48 12.23
C HIS A 9 9.08 7.02 11.15
N ALA A 10 9.59 7.14 9.92
CA ALA A 10 8.84 7.57 8.75
C ALA A 10 9.41 6.96 7.47
N MET A 11 8.55 6.62 6.52
CA MET A 11 8.89 6.38 5.11
C MET A 11 7.80 7.02 4.24
N GLN A 12 8.10 8.16 3.63
CA GLN A 12 7.11 9.00 2.96
C GLN A 12 7.47 9.23 1.49
N PRO A 13 6.55 9.03 0.54
CA PRO A 13 6.78 9.32 -0.88
C PRO A 13 7.15 10.80 -1.12
N LEU A 14 8.17 11.04 -1.95
CA LEU A 14 8.52 12.36 -2.45
C LEU A 14 8.26 12.45 -3.96
N PHE A 15 8.94 11.63 -4.76
CA PHE A 15 8.86 11.71 -6.22
C PHE A 15 8.92 10.33 -6.84
N LEU A 16 8.03 10.04 -7.79
CA LEU A 16 8.16 8.87 -8.68
C LEU A 16 8.48 9.39 -10.09
N THR A 17 9.65 9.06 -10.61
CA THR A 17 10.05 9.37 -11.99
C THR A 17 10.12 8.09 -12.80
N VAL A 18 9.52 8.07 -13.99
CA VAL A 18 9.42 6.90 -14.86
C VAL A 18 9.75 7.29 -16.31
N GLU A 19 10.36 6.38 -17.04
CA GLU A 19 10.62 6.53 -18.48
C GLU A 19 10.56 5.14 -19.12
N GLY A 20 9.90 5.02 -20.27
CA GLY A 20 9.72 3.75 -20.98
C GLY A 20 8.80 2.76 -20.26
N ILE A 21 7.82 3.23 -19.48
CA ILE A 21 6.88 2.39 -18.70
C ILE A 21 5.44 2.64 -19.19
N GLY A 22 4.75 1.61 -19.67
CA GLY A 22 3.35 1.70 -20.09
C GLY A 22 3.13 2.84 -21.09
N PRO A 23 2.26 3.84 -20.80
CA PRO A 23 2.08 4.98 -21.68
C PRO A 23 3.22 6.01 -21.59
N PHE A 24 4.11 5.99 -20.61
CA PHE A 24 5.14 7.02 -20.41
C PHE A 24 6.41 6.68 -21.19
N GLN A 25 6.44 6.95 -22.50
CA GLN A 25 7.48 6.44 -23.41
C GLN A 25 8.50 7.49 -23.86
N GLU A 26 8.08 8.72 -24.12
CA GLU A 26 8.93 9.70 -24.82
C GLU A 26 9.92 10.43 -23.90
N GLU A 27 9.43 10.99 -22.79
CA GLU A 27 10.23 11.75 -21.82
C GLU A 27 10.00 11.24 -20.39
N PRO A 28 10.95 11.47 -19.45
CA PRO A 28 10.75 11.16 -18.05
C PRO A 28 9.51 11.85 -17.48
N PHE A 29 8.51 11.05 -17.10
CA PHE A 29 7.31 11.51 -16.41
C PHE A 29 7.55 11.47 -14.89
N GLN A 30 7.21 12.54 -14.18
CA GLN A 30 7.37 12.63 -12.73
C GLN A 30 6.05 12.92 -12.02
N LEU A 31 5.74 12.12 -11.00
CA LEU A 31 4.76 12.43 -9.97
C LEU A 31 5.45 13.05 -8.76
N ASP A 32 4.92 14.17 -8.30
CA ASP A 32 5.33 14.88 -7.09
C ASP A 32 4.31 14.63 -5.98
N PHE A 33 4.74 13.96 -4.90
CA PHE A 33 3.91 13.62 -3.75
C PHE A 33 3.98 14.67 -2.63
N THR A 34 4.47 15.88 -2.90
CA THR A 34 4.56 16.97 -1.93
C THR A 34 3.38 17.94 -2.06
N ASP A 35 3.08 18.65 -0.97
CA ASP A 35 2.09 19.73 -0.97
C ASP A 35 2.72 21.08 -1.35
N ALA A 36 1.93 22.16 -1.32
CA ALA A 36 2.38 23.49 -1.67
C ALA A 36 3.49 24.07 -0.76
N ARG A 37 3.92 23.36 0.29
CA ARG A 37 5.00 23.73 1.21
C ARG A 37 6.18 22.76 1.13
N ASP A 38 6.25 21.95 0.08
CA ASP A 38 7.25 20.90 -0.10
C ASP A 38 7.19 19.83 1.02
N GLU A 39 6.05 19.66 1.69
CA GLU A 39 5.89 18.61 2.71
C GLU A 39 5.31 17.33 2.08
N PRO A 40 5.79 16.12 2.43
CA PRO A 40 5.23 14.87 1.92
C PRO A 40 3.74 14.72 2.26
N CYS A 41 2.93 14.48 1.24
CA CYS A 41 1.49 14.24 1.41
C CYS A 41 1.24 12.95 2.18
N ASN A 42 0.25 12.96 3.08
CA ASN A 42 -0.30 11.73 3.68
C ASN A 42 -1.60 11.27 3.01
N LEU A 43 -2.16 12.09 2.10
CA LEU A 43 -3.30 11.73 1.27
C LEU A 43 -3.10 12.29 -0.14
N TYR A 44 -3.03 11.42 -1.13
CA TYR A 44 -2.71 11.75 -2.51
C TYR A 44 -3.70 11.13 -3.49
N VAL A 45 -4.03 11.85 -4.56
CA VAL A 45 -4.98 11.39 -5.58
C VAL A 45 -4.39 11.43 -6.97
N LEU A 46 -4.53 10.33 -7.69
CA LEU A 46 -4.26 10.23 -9.12
C LEU A 46 -5.59 10.24 -9.87
N VAL A 47 -5.79 11.21 -10.76
CA VAL A 47 -6.99 11.27 -11.61
C VAL A 47 -6.59 11.22 -13.07
N SER A 48 -7.28 10.36 -13.81
CA SER A 48 -7.15 10.30 -15.27
C SER A 48 -8.31 9.53 -15.85
N GLU A 49 -8.50 9.63 -17.16
CA GLU A 49 -9.35 8.69 -17.89
C GLU A 49 -8.76 7.26 -17.90
N ASN A 50 -9.56 6.29 -18.32
CA ASN A 50 -9.12 4.90 -18.51
C ASN A 50 -7.98 4.80 -19.52
N GLY A 51 -7.03 3.90 -19.26
CA GLY A 51 -5.91 3.63 -20.17
C GLY A 51 -4.75 4.63 -20.13
N ARG A 52 -4.76 5.62 -19.22
CA ARG A 52 -3.69 6.63 -19.10
C ARG A 52 -2.56 6.26 -18.12
N GLY A 53 -2.51 5.01 -17.66
CA GLY A 53 -1.37 4.50 -16.87
C GLY A 53 -1.48 4.59 -15.35
N LYS A 54 -2.64 4.92 -14.76
CA LYS A 54 -2.82 4.91 -13.28
C LYS A 54 -2.42 3.58 -12.66
N THR A 55 -3.01 2.49 -13.17
CA THR A 55 -2.72 1.13 -12.72
C THR A 55 -1.25 0.78 -12.93
N ASN A 56 -0.63 1.16 -14.06
CA ASN A 56 0.81 0.96 -14.30
C ASN A 56 1.67 1.64 -13.23
N LEU A 57 1.35 2.89 -12.85
CA LEU A 57 2.10 3.62 -11.82
C LEU A 57 1.93 2.99 -10.43
N LEU A 58 0.72 2.58 -10.06
CA LEU A 58 0.47 1.89 -8.79
C LEU A 58 1.13 0.51 -8.73
N ASP A 59 1.05 -0.26 -9.82
CA ASP A 59 1.73 -1.55 -9.96
C ASP A 59 3.25 -1.40 -9.88
N LEU A 60 3.79 -0.35 -10.48
CA LEU A 60 5.20 -0.02 -10.44
C LEU A 60 5.65 0.36 -9.03
N MET A 61 4.89 1.17 -8.30
CA MET A 61 5.16 1.47 -6.89
C MET A 61 5.21 0.19 -6.04
N ALA A 62 4.23 -0.71 -6.22
CA ALA A 62 4.22 -1.99 -5.54
C ALA A 62 5.39 -2.91 -5.98
N CYS A 63 5.83 -2.85 -7.24
CA CYS A 63 7.03 -3.54 -7.72
C CYS A 63 8.30 -3.00 -7.03
N LEU A 64 8.48 -1.67 -7.01
CA LEU A 64 9.64 -1.01 -6.42
C LEU A 64 9.74 -1.25 -4.90
N MET A 65 8.64 -1.20 -4.16
CA MET A 65 8.64 -1.59 -2.73
C MET A 65 8.97 -3.07 -2.53
N GLY A 66 8.61 -3.92 -3.49
CA GLY A 66 8.99 -5.33 -3.52
C GLY A 66 10.50 -5.57 -3.63
N LEU A 67 11.29 -4.53 -3.95
CA LEU A 67 12.76 -4.58 -4.01
C LEU A 67 13.42 -4.34 -2.64
N LEU A 68 12.69 -3.84 -1.64
CA LEU A 68 13.21 -3.55 -0.29
C LEU A 68 13.96 -4.72 0.37
N PRO A 69 13.53 -5.99 0.23
CA PRO A 69 14.29 -7.12 0.76
C PRO A 69 15.64 -7.36 0.05
N GLY A 70 15.95 -6.66 -1.04
CA GLY A 70 17.13 -6.90 -1.88
C GLY A 70 17.23 -8.37 -2.34
N GLY A 71 18.47 -8.85 -2.47
CA GLY A 71 18.79 -10.24 -2.81
C GLY A 71 18.96 -10.49 -4.30
N GLU A 72 19.34 -11.71 -4.66
CA GLU A 72 19.44 -12.11 -6.07
C GLU A 72 18.06 -12.29 -6.68
N ARG A 73 17.92 -11.94 -7.96
CA ARG A 73 16.66 -12.02 -8.71
C ARG A 73 16.93 -12.34 -10.17
N GLU A 74 16.07 -13.19 -10.74
CA GLU A 74 16.03 -13.44 -12.18
C GLU A 74 15.14 -12.43 -12.91
N LYS A 75 14.09 -11.95 -12.24
CA LYS A 75 13.14 -10.95 -12.74
C LYS A 75 12.65 -10.04 -11.63
N LEU A 76 12.27 -8.82 -11.99
CA LEU A 76 11.66 -7.81 -11.13
C LEU A 76 10.15 -8.03 -10.98
N GLY A 77 9.51 -8.63 -11.99
CA GLY A 77 8.07 -8.87 -11.99
C GLY A 77 7.27 -7.69 -12.53
N PHE A 78 7.87 -6.91 -13.43
CA PHE A 78 7.22 -5.82 -14.16
C PHE A 78 7.79 -5.80 -15.56
N GLU A 79 6.94 -6.01 -16.57
CA GLU A 79 7.35 -6.31 -17.95
C GLU A 79 8.32 -5.26 -18.51
N ASP A 80 7.96 -3.97 -18.42
CA ASP A 80 8.80 -2.90 -18.97
C ASP A 80 10.18 -2.79 -18.31
N LEU A 81 10.33 -3.23 -17.06
CA LEU A 81 11.62 -3.26 -16.36
C LEU A 81 12.44 -4.53 -16.69
N ASP A 82 11.76 -5.63 -16.97
CA ASP A 82 12.35 -6.95 -17.20
C ASP A 82 12.82 -7.13 -18.65
N THR A 83 12.02 -6.70 -19.63
CA THR A 83 12.26 -6.93 -21.06
C THR A 83 12.40 -5.64 -21.86
N GLY A 84 11.75 -4.56 -21.44
CA GLY A 84 11.78 -3.25 -22.10
C GLY A 84 12.95 -2.36 -21.66
N ASN A 85 13.09 -1.19 -22.30
CA ASN A 85 14.06 -0.16 -21.88
C ASN A 85 13.57 0.68 -20.70
N GLY A 86 12.50 0.22 -20.04
CA GLY A 86 11.86 0.93 -18.95
C GLY A 86 12.79 1.11 -17.76
N ARG A 87 12.68 2.28 -17.12
CA ARG A 87 13.33 2.60 -15.86
C ARG A 87 12.43 3.44 -14.98
N ALA A 88 12.57 3.22 -13.69
CA ALA A 88 11.81 3.92 -12.67
C ALA A 88 12.67 4.23 -11.46
N GLN A 89 12.44 5.39 -10.86
CA GLN A 89 13.05 5.84 -9.62
C GLN A 89 11.96 6.40 -8.71
N TRP A 90 11.76 5.76 -7.55
CA TRP A 90 10.90 6.25 -6.49
C TRP A 90 11.73 6.73 -5.30
N ASP A 91 11.65 8.03 -5.04
CA ASP A 91 12.33 8.70 -3.95
C ASP A 91 11.41 8.77 -2.73
N LEU A 92 11.90 8.22 -1.61
CA LEU A 92 11.21 8.16 -0.33
C LEU A 92 12.02 8.90 0.73
N LEU A 93 11.37 9.79 1.48
CA LEU A 93 11.96 10.41 2.67
C LEU A 93 11.88 9.42 3.82
N VAL A 94 13.04 9.03 4.34
CA VAL A 94 13.14 8.04 5.41
C VAL A 94 13.73 8.70 6.65
N GLU A 95 13.07 8.48 7.77
CA GLU A 95 13.59 8.80 9.10
C GLU A 95 13.84 7.50 9.85
N LEU A 96 15.10 7.26 10.19
CA LEU A 96 15.57 6.02 10.80
C LEU A 96 16.28 6.33 12.11
N GLU A 97 15.93 5.60 13.17
CA GLU A 97 16.71 5.56 14.40
C GLU A 97 17.62 4.33 14.41
N ARG A 98 18.91 4.59 14.62
CA ARG A 98 19.95 3.58 14.81
C ARG A 98 20.84 3.98 15.97
N GLU A 99 21.03 3.07 16.92
CA GLU A 99 21.92 3.30 18.08
C GLU A 99 21.59 4.60 18.85
N GLY A 100 20.30 4.95 18.94
CA GLY A 100 19.82 6.15 19.63
C GLY A 100 20.04 7.46 18.86
N LYS A 101 20.45 7.41 17.59
CA LYS A 101 20.54 8.56 16.70
C LYS A 101 19.50 8.46 15.60
N THR A 102 18.75 9.55 15.41
CA THR A 102 17.82 9.68 14.29
C THR A 102 18.53 10.32 13.10
N GLU A 103 18.49 9.64 11.96
CA GLU A 103 18.96 10.15 10.67
C GLU A 103 17.79 10.28 9.70
N ARG A 104 17.72 11.43 9.01
CA ARG A 104 16.78 11.67 7.91
C ARG A 104 17.55 11.66 6.59
N PHE A 105 17.09 10.89 5.61
CA PHE A 105 17.73 10.76 4.30
C PHE A 105 16.72 10.41 3.21
N VAL A 106 17.11 10.57 1.95
CA VAL A 106 16.30 10.15 0.81
C VAL A 106 16.75 8.76 0.35
N LEU A 107 15.84 7.79 0.33
CA LEU A 107 16.01 6.48 -0.28
C LEU A 107 15.47 6.52 -1.71
N SER A 108 16.34 6.39 -2.70
CA SER A 108 15.95 6.19 -4.10
C SER A 108 15.84 4.70 -4.41
N LEU A 109 14.61 4.16 -4.33
CA LEU A 109 14.27 2.84 -4.82
C LEU A 109 14.14 2.88 -6.34
N ALA A 110 15.05 2.25 -7.06
CA ALA A 110 15.04 2.35 -8.53
C ALA A 110 15.33 1.02 -9.20
N ALA A 111 14.73 0.81 -10.36
CA ALA A 111 15.02 -0.35 -11.19
C ALA A 111 14.82 -0.06 -12.68
N GLY A 112 15.49 -0.84 -13.52
CA GLY A 112 15.31 -0.79 -14.97
C GLY A 112 16.62 -0.86 -15.74
N PHE A 113 16.52 -0.56 -17.04
CA PHE A 113 17.64 -0.58 -17.96
C PHE A 113 18.63 0.57 -17.72
N GLY A 114 19.93 0.30 -17.85
CA GLY A 114 20.97 1.32 -17.73
C GLY A 114 21.15 1.84 -16.29
N ASP A 115 21.20 3.16 -16.08
CA ASP A 115 21.28 3.75 -14.74
C ASP A 115 19.91 4.34 -14.33
N PRO A 116 19.04 3.59 -13.63
CA PRO A 116 17.71 4.09 -13.27
C PRO A 116 17.78 5.25 -12.24
N TRP A 117 18.89 5.38 -11.50
CA TRP A 117 19.11 6.48 -10.54
C TRP A 117 19.46 7.82 -11.21
N SER A 118 19.65 7.85 -12.52
CA SER A 118 19.87 9.09 -13.28
C SER A 118 18.57 9.82 -13.60
N LEU A 119 17.40 9.21 -13.36
CA LEU A 119 16.09 9.80 -13.68
C LEU A 119 15.79 11.04 -12.85
N ALA A 120 16.19 11.04 -11.58
CA ALA A 120 16.10 12.23 -10.74
C ALA A 120 17.35 12.39 -9.86
N ASP A 121 17.94 13.58 -9.90
CA ASP A 121 19.11 13.90 -9.10
C ASP A 121 18.76 14.62 -7.79
N TRP A 122 19.67 14.50 -6.82
CA TRP A 122 19.55 15.04 -5.47
C TRP A 122 20.80 15.83 -5.11
N GLY A 123 20.84 17.09 -5.57
CA GLY A 123 21.83 18.07 -5.13
C GLY A 123 21.62 18.51 -3.68
N THR A 124 22.60 19.23 -3.14
CA THR A 124 22.61 19.71 -1.74
C THR A 124 21.42 20.60 -1.40
N ALA A 125 21.03 21.49 -2.32
CA ALA A 125 19.87 22.37 -2.12
C ALA A 125 18.57 21.59 -2.01
N ARG A 126 18.34 20.61 -2.90
CA ARG A 126 17.14 19.75 -2.88
C ARG A 126 17.08 18.93 -1.60
N LEU A 127 18.21 18.34 -1.18
CA LEU A 127 18.29 17.61 0.10
C LEU A 127 17.96 18.50 1.31
N ALA A 128 18.43 19.75 1.30
CA ALA A 128 18.18 20.71 2.38
C ALA A 128 16.69 21.06 2.51
N THR A 129 15.94 21.17 1.40
CA THR A 129 14.48 21.40 1.41
C THR A 129 13.74 20.37 2.26
N TYR A 130 14.15 19.10 2.19
CA TYR A 130 13.50 18.00 2.94
C TYR A 130 14.21 17.65 4.26
N GLY A 131 15.19 18.46 4.68
CA GLY A 131 16.02 18.18 5.85
C GLY A 131 16.75 16.84 5.78
N ALA A 132 17.04 16.36 4.57
CA ALA A 132 17.71 15.10 4.33
C ALA A 132 19.23 15.28 4.35
N SER A 133 19.93 14.44 5.10
CA SER A 133 21.39 14.47 5.20
C SER A 133 22.09 14.00 3.92
N LYS A 134 21.45 13.11 3.16
CA LYS A 134 22.00 12.47 1.95
C LYS A 134 20.93 11.73 1.16
N ARG A 135 21.26 11.42 -0.09
CA ARG A 135 20.59 10.39 -0.91
C ARG A 135 21.31 9.05 -0.74
N VAL A 136 20.55 7.97 -0.58
CA VAL A 136 21.02 6.58 -0.69
C VAL A 136 20.26 5.86 -1.80
N ARG A 137 20.88 4.84 -2.38
CA ARG A 137 20.34 4.09 -3.52
C ARG A 137 20.05 2.67 -3.09
N LEU A 138 18.96 2.09 -3.56
CA LEU A 138 18.68 0.66 -3.46
C LEU A 138 17.86 0.22 -4.68
N GLY A 139 18.13 -0.96 -5.21
CA GLY A 139 17.35 -1.58 -6.27
C GLY A 139 18.22 -2.24 -7.32
N TYR A 140 17.76 -2.30 -8.57
CA TYR A 140 18.35 -3.19 -9.57
C TYR A 140 18.64 -2.50 -10.89
N ARG A 141 19.90 -2.61 -11.33
CA ARG A 141 20.31 -2.26 -12.69
C ARG A 141 20.18 -3.47 -13.59
N ARG A 142 19.43 -3.35 -14.68
CA ARG A 142 19.40 -4.36 -15.76
C ARG A 142 20.44 -4.01 -16.81
N HIS A 143 21.28 -4.99 -17.13
CA HIS A 143 22.30 -4.91 -18.19
C HIS A 143 21.76 -5.42 -19.53
N ASP A 144 22.46 -5.14 -20.63
CA ASP A 144 22.12 -5.66 -21.97
C ASP A 144 21.99 -7.19 -22.01
N SER A 145 22.76 -7.89 -21.17
CA SER A 145 22.67 -9.34 -20.98
C SER A 145 21.40 -9.82 -20.26
N SER A 146 20.46 -8.91 -19.95
CA SER A 146 19.28 -9.11 -19.08
C SER A 146 19.61 -9.50 -17.63
N ARG A 147 20.89 -9.51 -17.25
CA ARG A 147 21.32 -9.73 -15.87
C ARG A 147 20.89 -8.55 -15.00
N LEU A 148 20.30 -8.86 -13.85
CA LEU A 148 19.99 -7.90 -12.79
C LEU A 148 21.16 -7.78 -11.80
N GLU A 149 21.61 -6.55 -11.56
CA GLU A 149 22.62 -6.21 -10.56
C GLU A 149 21.98 -5.46 -9.41
N LEU A 150 22.08 -6.00 -8.20
CA LEU A 150 21.65 -5.31 -6.98
C LEU A 150 22.64 -4.18 -6.63
N VAL A 151 22.14 -2.97 -6.45
CA VAL A 151 22.92 -1.77 -6.09
C VAL A 151 22.46 -1.23 -4.74
N GLY A 152 23.37 -0.67 -3.94
CA GLY A 152 23.05 0.06 -2.71
C GLY A 152 23.50 -0.59 -1.40
N MET A 153 23.82 -1.88 -1.43
CA MET A 153 24.16 -2.66 -0.22
C MET A 153 25.46 -2.23 0.48
N ASN A 154 26.25 -1.36 -0.14
CA ASN A 154 27.45 -0.77 0.44
C ASN A 154 27.14 0.39 1.41
N ASP A 155 25.90 0.89 1.44
CA ASP A 155 25.47 1.90 2.42
C ASP A 155 24.87 1.23 3.66
N GLU A 156 25.42 1.53 4.84
CA GLU A 156 24.97 0.92 6.11
C GLU A 156 23.46 1.12 6.38
N ARG A 157 22.89 2.29 6.05
CA ARG A 157 21.44 2.53 6.24
C ARG A 157 20.60 1.57 5.40
N VAL A 158 21.08 1.30 4.19
CA VAL A 158 20.43 0.38 3.24
C VAL A 158 20.59 -1.05 3.71
N SER A 159 21.80 -1.47 4.09
CA SER A 159 22.02 -2.83 4.58
C SER A 159 21.23 -3.13 5.85
N ASP A 160 21.14 -2.18 6.78
CA ASP A 160 20.39 -2.31 8.03
C ASP A 160 18.88 -2.39 7.77
N LEU A 161 18.35 -1.53 6.87
CA LEU A 161 16.95 -1.58 6.46
C LEU A 161 16.60 -2.91 5.78
N VAL A 162 17.44 -3.37 4.84
CA VAL A 162 17.26 -4.66 4.15
C VAL A 162 17.28 -5.81 5.15
N ALA A 163 18.22 -5.80 6.10
CA ALA A 163 18.31 -6.82 7.14
C ALA A 163 17.07 -6.83 8.04
N ALA A 164 16.57 -5.66 8.44
CA ALA A 164 15.38 -5.54 9.27
C ALA A 164 14.10 -6.02 8.54
N VAL A 165 13.92 -5.63 7.27
CA VAL A 165 12.79 -6.09 6.44
C VAL A 165 12.83 -7.61 6.25
N ARG A 166 14.03 -8.19 6.05
CA ARG A 166 14.19 -9.65 5.95
C ARG A 166 13.89 -10.36 7.27
N ALA A 167 14.40 -9.84 8.38
CA ALA A 167 14.22 -10.42 9.71
C ALA A 167 12.75 -10.36 10.17
N GLY A 168 12.02 -9.32 9.78
CA GLY A 168 10.59 -9.20 10.07
C GLY A 168 9.69 -10.05 9.18
N ARG A 169 10.20 -10.62 8.08
CA ARG A 169 9.36 -11.33 7.11
C ARG A 169 8.57 -12.46 7.78
N ASP A 170 7.26 -12.49 7.50
CA ASP A 170 6.30 -13.45 8.04
C ASP A 170 6.18 -13.38 9.58
N SER A 171 6.71 -12.35 10.24
CA SER A 171 6.46 -12.12 11.67
C SER A 171 4.97 -11.84 11.90
N PRO A 172 4.37 -12.32 13.00
CA PRO A 172 2.97 -12.04 13.30
C PRO A 172 2.72 -10.54 13.40
N THR A 173 1.54 -10.10 12.95
CA THR A 173 1.05 -8.76 13.31
C THR A 173 0.56 -8.78 14.76
N ASP A 174 0.69 -7.66 15.45
CA ASP A 174 0.52 -7.53 16.89
C ASP A 174 -0.84 -6.94 17.31
N GLY A 175 -1.68 -6.54 16.35
CA GLY A 175 -3.02 -6.02 16.62
C GLY A 175 -3.89 -5.87 15.37
N PHE A 176 -5.04 -5.20 15.51
CA PHE A 176 -5.89 -4.78 14.40
C PHE A 176 -5.97 -3.26 14.34
N GLU A 177 -5.44 -2.67 13.27
CA GLU A 177 -5.14 -1.24 13.16
C GLU A 177 -4.17 -0.72 14.22
N GLU A 178 -3.25 -1.58 14.66
CA GLU A 178 -2.15 -1.21 15.55
C GLU A 178 -0.88 -0.86 14.76
N ASN A 179 -0.09 0.05 15.32
CA ASN A 179 1.07 0.67 14.67
C ASN A 179 2.39 0.34 15.37
N SER A 180 2.50 -0.78 16.09
CA SER A 180 3.76 -1.09 16.79
C SER A 180 4.87 -1.64 15.89
N PRO A 181 4.62 -2.41 14.80
CA PRO A 181 5.65 -2.77 13.85
C PRO A 181 6.08 -1.51 13.10
N THR A 182 7.35 -1.14 13.20
CA THR A 182 7.86 0.06 12.54
C THR A 182 8.27 -0.19 11.09
N LEU A 183 8.32 -1.45 10.63
CA LEU A 183 8.84 -1.75 9.30
C LEU A 183 7.92 -1.20 8.20
N PRO A 184 8.48 -0.71 7.07
CA PRO A 184 7.68 -0.19 5.99
C PRO A 184 6.89 -1.29 5.28
N THR A 185 5.64 -0.98 4.95
CA THR A 185 4.75 -1.87 4.19
C THR A 185 3.94 -1.07 3.18
N LEU A 186 3.74 -1.66 2.00
CA LEU A 186 2.82 -1.19 0.99
C LEU A 186 1.63 -2.15 0.89
N LEU A 187 0.41 -1.63 1.05
CA LEU A 187 -0.83 -2.39 0.87
C LEU A 187 -1.47 -1.92 -0.43
N TYR A 188 -1.54 -2.79 -1.43
CA TYR A 188 -2.09 -2.47 -2.73
C TYR A 188 -3.43 -3.17 -2.96
N PHE A 189 -4.45 -2.39 -3.25
CA PHE A 189 -5.82 -2.83 -3.52
C PHE A 189 -6.17 -2.57 -4.98
N ASP A 190 -6.36 -3.65 -5.75
CA ASP A 190 -6.63 -3.62 -7.20
C ASP A 190 -8.06 -3.13 -7.52
N PRO A 191 -8.41 -2.81 -8.77
CA PRO A 191 -9.76 -2.32 -9.10
C PRO A 191 -10.87 -3.39 -9.05
N TYR A 192 -10.52 -4.68 -9.14
CA TYR A 192 -11.46 -5.79 -9.31
C TYR A 192 -11.67 -6.63 -8.03
N ARG A 193 -11.45 -6.01 -6.87
CA ARG A 193 -11.74 -6.54 -5.53
C ARG A 193 -13.12 -7.17 -5.44
N ASP A 194 -13.15 -8.44 -5.07
CA ASP A 194 -14.37 -9.21 -4.83
C ASP A 194 -14.12 -10.32 -3.81
N ILE A 195 -15.20 -10.73 -3.15
CA ILE A 195 -15.26 -11.87 -2.24
C ILE A 195 -16.10 -12.95 -2.92
N PRO A 196 -15.48 -13.92 -3.62
CA PRO A 196 -16.21 -14.97 -4.30
C PRO A 196 -16.71 -16.03 -3.32
N LEU A 197 -17.58 -16.90 -3.81
CA LEU A 197 -17.96 -18.09 -3.06
C LEU A 197 -16.78 -19.05 -2.96
N ILE A 198 -16.47 -19.50 -1.75
CA ILE A 198 -15.49 -20.55 -1.50
C ILE A 198 -16.02 -21.86 -2.07
N SER A 199 -15.35 -22.35 -3.12
CA SER A 199 -15.71 -23.56 -3.87
C SER A 199 -14.77 -24.73 -3.60
N THR A 200 -13.58 -24.47 -3.05
CA THR A 200 -12.53 -25.48 -2.85
C THR A 200 -11.86 -25.40 -1.47
N GLY A 201 -11.27 -26.52 -1.06
CA GLY A 201 -10.53 -26.65 0.19
C GLY A 201 -11.37 -27.13 1.38
N ILE A 202 -10.71 -27.74 2.35
CA ILE A 202 -11.31 -28.13 3.62
C ILE A 202 -11.36 -26.89 4.51
N ARG A 203 -12.54 -26.54 5.02
CA ARG A 203 -12.72 -25.43 5.94
C ARG A 203 -12.27 -25.85 7.33
N GLY A 204 -11.08 -25.43 7.70
CA GLY A 204 -10.45 -25.69 8.99
C GLY A 204 -9.96 -24.42 9.65
N ILE A 205 -9.35 -24.56 10.81
CA ILE A 205 -8.62 -23.47 11.44
C ILE A 205 -7.17 -23.61 10.98
N ASN A 206 -6.77 -22.77 10.04
CA ASN A 206 -5.41 -22.74 9.51
C ASN A 206 -4.99 -21.29 9.29
N GLU A 207 -3.69 -21.05 9.43
CA GLU A 207 -3.10 -19.74 9.17
C GLU A 207 -3.45 -19.29 7.73
N PRO A 208 -3.96 -18.07 7.53
CA PRO A 208 -4.22 -17.53 6.20
C PRO A 208 -2.95 -17.40 5.38
N LEU A 209 -3.08 -17.55 4.06
CA LEU A 209 -1.95 -17.29 3.17
C LEU A 209 -1.50 -15.83 3.30
N ASN A 210 -0.19 -15.60 3.38
CA ASN A 210 0.42 -14.27 3.53
C ASN A 210 -0.04 -13.50 4.80
N TRP A 211 -0.28 -14.22 5.91
CA TRP A 211 -0.70 -13.65 7.20
C TRP A 211 0.30 -12.63 7.78
N GLY A 212 1.56 -13.02 7.95
CA GLY A 212 2.57 -12.19 8.62
C GLY A 212 3.08 -10.99 7.80
N TYR A 213 3.99 -10.22 8.41
CA TYR A 213 4.56 -9.00 7.83
C TYR A 213 5.22 -9.26 6.47
N ARG A 214 4.93 -8.35 5.52
CA ARG A 214 5.63 -8.23 4.24
C ARG A 214 5.81 -6.77 3.86
N PRO A 215 6.87 -6.43 3.09
CA PRO A 215 7.03 -5.08 2.56
C PRO A 215 5.94 -4.73 1.54
N VAL A 216 5.30 -5.73 0.92
CA VAL A 216 4.19 -5.54 -0.03
C VAL A 216 3.14 -6.62 0.18
N HIS A 217 1.89 -6.20 0.33
CA HIS A 217 0.71 -7.04 0.16
C HIS A 217 -0.09 -6.54 -1.04
N ARG A 218 -0.52 -7.45 -1.91
CA ARG A 218 -1.40 -7.15 -3.04
C ARG A 218 -2.73 -7.88 -2.82
N PHE A 219 -3.82 -7.14 -2.88
CA PHE A 219 -5.17 -7.61 -2.68
C PHE A 219 -5.99 -7.34 -3.93
N SER A 220 -6.26 -8.42 -4.65
CA SER A 220 -7.14 -8.46 -5.81
C SER A 220 -8.48 -9.08 -5.47
N ARG A 221 -9.18 -9.67 -6.43
CA ARG A 221 -10.18 -10.69 -6.15
C ARG A 221 -9.61 -11.76 -5.20
N GLU A 222 -10.32 -12.03 -4.11
CA GLU A 222 -9.97 -13.10 -3.18
C GLU A 222 -10.01 -14.47 -3.87
N GLY A 223 -9.21 -15.42 -3.40
CA GLY A 223 -9.20 -16.78 -3.94
C GLY A 223 -10.51 -17.54 -3.67
N GLU A 224 -10.84 -18.51 -4.52
CA GLU A 224 -11.97 -19.44 -4.27
C GLU A 224 -11.61 -20.60 -3.32
N SER A 225 -10.36 -20.59 -2.82
CA SER A 225 -9.84 -21.55 -1.85
C SER A 225 -10.07 -21.06 -0.42
N TRP A 226 -10.27 -21.98 0.52
CA TRP A 226 -10.38 -21.63 1.94
C TRP A 226 -9.17 -20.83 2.46
N HIS A 227 -7.94 -21.21 2.10
CA HIS A 227 -6.72 -20.62 2.68
C HIS A 227 -6.56 -19.14 2.34
N ASP A 228 -7.03 -18.73 1.17
CA ASP A 228 -6.91 -17.36 0.68
C ASP A 228 -8.10 -16.48 1.10
N SER A 229 -9.20 -17.09 1.56
CA SER A 229 -10.46 -16.40 1.80
C SER A 229 -10.46 -15.48 3.03
N LEU A 230 -11.28 -14.42 2.98
CA LEU A 230 -11.58 -13.58 4.15
C LEU A 230 -12.35 -14.32 5.24
N ASP A 231 -13.11 -15.35 4.89
CA ASP A 231 -13.75 -16.22 5.89
C ASP A 231 -12.70 -16.91 6.76
N ASN A 232 -11.64 -17.46 6.15
CA ASN A 232 -10.52 -18.04 6.90
C ASN A 232 -9.79 -16.98 7.73
N LEU A 233 -9.57 -15.78 7.19
CA LEU A 233 -8.98 -14.68 7.95
C LEU A 233 -9.77 -14.37 9.22
N LEU A 234 -11.10 -14.22 9.13
CA LEU A 234 -11.95 -13.94 10.29
C LEU A 234 -12.03 -15.12 11.27
N VAL A 235 -12.05 -16.36 10.77
CA VAL A 235 -11.99 -17.56 11.61
C VAL A 235 -10.65 -17.64 12.35
N TRP A 236 -9.55 -17.34 11.66
CA TRP A 236 -8.21 -17.29 12.25
C TRP A 236 -8.11 -16.23 13.33
N LEU A 237 -8.57 -15.01 13.06
CA LEU A 237 -8.63 -13.93 14.06
C LEU A 237 -9.44 -14.36 15.29
N LYS A 238 -10.58 -15.06 15.10
CA LYS A 238 -11.36 -15.54 16.24
C LYS A 238 -10.63 -16.62 17.03
N TRP A 239 -9.87 -17.47 16.35
CA TRP A 239 -9.13 -18.55 16.98
C TRP A 239 -7.93 -18.07 17.80
N LEU A 240 -7.26 -17.00 17.37
CA LEU A 240 -6.16 -16.37 18.09
C LEU A 240 -6.57 -15.86 19.49
N ASP A 241 -7.85 -15.51 19.66
CA ASP A 241 -8.47 -15.14 20.93
C ASP A 241 -7.75 -13.99 21.67
N ASP A 242 -7.32 -12.97 20.92
CA ASP A 242 -6.52 -11.84 21.40
C ASP A 242 -7.12 -10.47 21.02
N GLU A 243 -8.45 -10.35 21.10
CA GLU A 243 -9.23 -9.12 20.85
C GLU A 243 -9.26 -8.63 19.39
N ARG A 244 -8.30 -9.03 18.54
CA ARG A 244 -8.22 -8.60 17.14
C ARG A 244 -9.49 -8.89 16.35
N PHE A 245 -10.12 -10.03 16.61
CA PHE A 245 -11.40 -10.36 16.00
C PHE A 245 -12.51 -9.40 16.41
N ASP A 246 -12.64 -9.13 17.71
CA ASP A 246 -13.72 -8.29 18.22
C ASP A 246 -13.54 -6.84 17.73
N ARG A 247 -12.28 -6.38 17.66
CA ARG A 247 -11.93 -5.09 17.06
C ARG A 247 -12.23 -5.03 15.56
N ALA A 248 -11.92 -6.09 14.81
CA ALA A 248 -12.25 -6.18 13.39
C ALA A 248 -13.77 -6.10 13.18
N VAL A 249 -14.56 -6.86 13.95
CA VAL A 249 -16.03 -6.83 13.88
C VAL A 249 -16.56 -5.42 14.17
N GLU A 250 -16.07 -4.77 15.22
CA GLU A 250 -16.45 -3.41 15.58
C GLU A 250 -16.18 -2.41 14.43
N ILE A 251 -14.94 -2.36 13.93
CA ILE A 251 -14.53 -1.42 12.89
C ILE A 251 -15.31 -1.66 11.59
N ILE A 252 -15.46 -2.91 11.15
CA ILE A 252 -16.18 -3.22 9.92
C ILE A 252 -17.65 -2.81 10.04
N ASN A 253 -18.28 -3.05 11.19
CA ASN A 253 -19.66 -2.62 11.41
C ASN A 253 -19.79 -1.09 11.39
N GLN A 254 -18.86 -0.37 12.03
CA GLN A 254 -18.84 1.09 12.05
C GLN A 254 -18.54 1.73 10.68
N ARG A 255 -17.67 1.12 9.87
CA ARG A 255 -17.23 1.73 8.59
C ARG A 255 -18.07 1.29 7.39
N VAL A 256 -18.46 0.02 7.34
CA VAL A 256 -19.13 -0.57 6.17
C VAL A 256 -20.63 -0.68 6.35
N PHE A 257 -21.12 -0.98 7.55
CA PHE A 257 -22.54 -1.29 7.74
C PHE A 257 -23.35 -0.18 8.42
N THR A 258 -22.72 0.95 8.75
CA THR A 258 -23.39 2.09 9.40
C THR A 258 -24.58 2.64 8.61
N GLY A 259 -25.72 2.69 9.30
CA GLY A 259 -27.01 3.14 8.75
C GLY A 259 -27.72 2.08 7.92
N SER A 260 -27.33 0.81 8.02
CA SER A 260 -28.02 -0.33 7.43
C SER A 260 -28.52 -1.30 8.51
N ALA A 261 -29.43 -2.21 8.15
CA ALA A 261 -29.82 -3.33 9.01
C ALA A 261 -28.80 -4.48 9.00
N LYS A 262 -27.74 -4.37 8.19
CA LYS A 262 -26.68 -5.37 8.08
C LYS A 262 -25.63 -5.16 9.16
N PHE A 263 -24.97 -6.23 9.59
CA PHE A 263 -23.71 -6.18 10.34
C PHE A 263 -23.00 -7.54 10.28
N LEU A 264 -21.67 -7.51 10.35
CA LEU A 264 -20.85 -8.67 10.62
C LEU A 264 -21.14 -9.16 12.04
N LYS A 265 -21.82 -10.29 12.14
CA LYS A 265 -22.25 -10.88 13.42
C LYS A 265 -21.13 -11.70 14.08
N GLY A 266 -20.25 -12.26 13.26
CA GLY A 266 -19.09 -13.00 13.72
C GLY A 266 -18.80 -14.21 12.83
N VAL A 267 -18.34 -15.31 13.43
CA VAL A 267 -18.07 -16.57 12.72
C VAL A 267 -18.91 -17.71 13.29
N ARG A 268 -19.39 -18.62 12.44
CA ARG A 268 -20.05 -19.85 12.87
C ARG A 268 -19.05 -21.01 12.85
N LYS A 269 -19.29 -22.04 13.66
CA LYS A 269 -18.36 -23.19 13.81
C LYS A 269 -18.52 -24.26 12.73
N GLN A 270 -19.74 -24.47 12.22
CA GLN A 270 -20.03 -25.57 11.31
C GLN A 270 -20.98 -25.14 10.16
N PRO A 271 -20.48 -25.13 8.91
CA PRO A 271 -19.05 -25.07 8.57
C PRO A 271 -18.41 -23.77 9.09
N PRO A 272 -17.08 -23.73 9.38
CA PRO A 272 -16.38 -22.49 9.68
C PRO A 272 -16.58 -21.47 8.56
N GLU A 273 -17.09 -20.28 8.90
CA GLU A 273 -17.23 -19.13 7.99
C GLU A 273 -17.70 -17.89 8.76
N ALA A 274 -17.51 -16.72 8.16
CA ALA A 274 -18.06 -15.47 8.65
C ALA A 274 -19.55 -15.34 8.29
N ILE A 275 -20.31 -14.69 9.17
CA ILE A 275 -21.75 -14.53 9.02
C ILE A 275 -22.16 -13.05 9.13
N ILE A 276 -22.95 -12.61 8.16
CA ILE A 276 -23.63 -11.32 8.15
C ILE A 276 -25.06 -11.54 8.62
N ASN A 277 -25.54 -10.69 9.53
CA ASN A 277 -26.96 -10.58 9.86
C ASN A 277 -27.52 -9.38 9.11
N ASN A 278 -28.69 -9.54 8.48
CA ASN A 278 -29.46 -8.48 7.84
C ASN A 278 -30.90 -8.52 8.35
N GLY A 279 -31.22 -7.72 9.37
CA GLY A 279 -32.58 -7.67 9.93
C GLY A 279 -33.11 -9.03 10.40
N GLY A 280 -32.23 -9.91 10.92
CA GLY A 280 -32.57 -11.27 11.35
C GLY A 280 -32.25 -12.36 10.31
N TYR A 281 -32.10 -12.03 9.03
CA TYR A 281 -31.67 -12.98 8.00
C TYR A 281 -30.15 -13.15 8.02
N ILE A 282 -29.66 -14.39 8.14
CA ILE A 282 -28.22 -14.69 8.18
C ILE A 282 -27.74 -15.14 6.79
N HIS A 283 -26.68 -14.52 6.30
CA HIS A 283 -26.02 -14.92 5.06
C HIS A 283 -24.49 -14.78 5.13
N ARG A 284 -23.81 -15.29 4.11
CA ARG A 284 -22.35 -15.31 3.97
C ARG A 284 -21.78 -13.98 3.44
N LEU A 285 -20.46 -13.82 3.53
CA LEU A 285 -19.76 -12.67 2.95
C LEU A 285 -19.92 -12.55 1.43
N ASP A 286 -19.89 -13.67 0.69
CA ASP A 286 -20.05 -13.70 -0.77
C ASP A 286 -21.41 -13.17 -1.27
N ARG A 287 -22.38 -13.01 -0.37
CA ARG A 287 -23.73 -12.51 -0.66
C ARG A 287 -23.91 -11.01 -0.40
N LEU A 288 -22.87 -10.32 0.05
CA LEU A 288 -22.86 -8.86 0.14
C LEU A 288 -22.93 -8.22 -1.26
N SER A 289 -23.33 -6.95 -1.34
CA SER A 289 -23.24 -6.20 -2.59
C SER A 289 -21.77 -6.02 -3.00
N SER A 290 -21.48 -5.82 -4.29
CA SER A 290 -20.09 -5.64 -4.76
C SER A 290 -19.35 -4.52 -4.02
N GLY A 291 -20.01 -3.38 -3.79
CA GLY A 291 -19.45 -2.28 -3.01
C GLY A 291 -19.21 -2.64 -1.54
N GLU A 292 -20.12 -3.37 -0.90
CA GLU A 292 -19.92 -3.86 0.48
C GLU A 292 -18.75 -4.84 0.56
N LYS A 293 -18.63 -5.77 -0.40
CA LYS A 293 -17.51 -6.72 -0.45
C LYS A 293 -16.17 -6.00 -0.58
N SER A 294 -16.08 -5.05 -1.51
CA SER A 294 -14.85 -4.27 -1.75
C SER A 294 -14.43 -3.52 -0.48
N LEU A 295 -15.38 -2.89 0.23
CA LEU A 295 -15.10 -2.18 1.48
C LEU A 295 -14.76 -3.12 2.65
N VAL A 296 -15.46 -4.25 2.80
CA VAL A 296 -15.14 -5.26 3.83
C VAL A 296 -13.72 -5.77 3.62
N GLN A 297 -13.36 -6.13 2.38
CA GLN A 297 -12.02 -6.59 2.04
C GLN A 297 -10.98 -5.52 2.36
N LEU A 298 -11.19 -4.28 1.89
CA LEU A 298 -10.28 -3.16 2.11
C LEU A 298 -9.97 -2.96 3.60
N TYR A 299 -11.00 -2.78 4.43
CA TYR A 299 -10.80 -2.47 5.84
C TYR A 299 -10.30 -3.66 6.67
N LEU A 300 -10.70 -4.89 6.34
CA LEU A 300 -10.17 -6.08 7.02
C LEU A 300 -8.68 -6.27 6.71
N ARG A 301 -8.30 -6.23 5.42
CA ARG A 301 -6.91 -6.41 5.01
C ARG A 301 -6.04 -5.25 5.48
N PHE A 302 -6.54 -4.02 5.42
CA PHE A 302 -5.85 -2.85 5.98
C PHE A 302 -5.60 -3.03 7.48
N GLY A 303 -6.64 -3.34 8.26
CA GLY A 303 -6.49 -3.45 9.71
C GLY A 303 -5.59 -4.59 10.16
N VAL A 304 -5.54 -5.70 9.42
CA VAL A 304 -4.67 -6.83 9.76
C VAL A 304 -3.21 -6.59 9.37
N HIS A 305 -2.96 -5.96 8.22
CA HIS A 305 -1.63 -5.93 7.60
C HIS A 305 -0.91 -4.59 7.67
N MET A 306 -1.55 -3.53 8.20
CA MET A 306 -0.88 -2.26 8.38
C MET A 306 0.25 -2.33 9.42
N THR A 307 1.26 -1.50 9.19
CA THR A 307 2.34 -1.20 10.13
C THR A 307 2.34 0.31 10.39
N ARG A 308 3.21 0.78 11.30
CA ARG A 308 3.39 2.22 11.55
C ARG A 308 3.71 3.02 10.29
N ASN A 309 4.44 2.41 9.35
CA ASN A 309 4.88 3.04 8.11
C ASN A 309 4.20 2.34 6.92
N THR A 310 2.94 2.71 6.69
CA THR A 310 2.11 2.08 5.66
C THR A 310 1.89 3.03 4.49
N ILE A 311 2.15 2.56 3.28
CA ILE A 311 1.68 3.19 2.04
C ILE A 311 0.48 2.39 1.52
N LEU A 312 -0.71 2.96 1.62
CA LEU A 312 -1.95 2.37 1.14
C LEU A 312 -2.23 2.83 -0.29
N LEU A 313 -2.13 1.92 -1.26
CA LEU A 313 -2.50 2.15 -2.64
C LEU A 313 -3.91 1.60 -2.89
N VAL A 314 -4.84 2.44 -3.35
CA VAL A 314 -6.20 2.02 -3.70
C VAL A 314 -6.50 2.39 -5.14
N ASP A 315 -6.46 1.40 -6.04
CA ASP A 315 -6.81 1.61 -7.44
C ASP A 315 -8.34 1.67 -7.60
N GLU A 316 -8.75 2.53 -8.52
CA GLU A 316 -10.11 2.81 -8.96
C GLU A 316 -11.10 2.83 -7.78
N MET A 317 -10.85 3.72 -6.81
CA MET A 317 -11.61 3.75 -5.56
C MET A 317 -13.13 3.94 -5.79
N ASP A 318 -13.51 4.57 -6.89
CA ASP A 318 -14.90 4.84 -7.27
C ASP A 318 -15.63 3.65 -7.91
N VAL A 319 -14.90 2.62 -8.35
CA VAL A 319 -15.48 1.51 -9.11
C VAL A 319 -16.38 0.64 -8.23
N HIS A 320 -17.60 0.39 -8.74
CA HIS A 320 -18.70 -0.29 -8.06
C HIS A 320 -19.24 0.36 -6.77
N LEU A 321 -18.82 1.59 -6.41
CA LEU A 321 -19.34 2.31 -5.24
C LEU A 321 -20.40 3.34 -5.64
N HIS A 322 -21.56 3.29 -4.99
CA HIS A 322 -22.53 4.38 -5.06
C HIS A 322 -21.90 5.69 -4.54
N PRO A 323 -22.20 6.88 -5.11
CA PRO A 323 -21.55 8.14 -4.73
C PRO A 323 -21.46 8.40 -3.22
N LYS A 324 -22.57 8.17 -2.49
CA LYS A 324 -22.60 8.24 -1.01
C LYS A 324 -21.48 7.45 -0.32
N TRP A 325 -21.12 6.27 -0.83
CA TRP A 325 -20.03 5.45 -0.31
C TRP A 325 -18.66 6.03 -0.64
N GLN A 326 -18.46 6.57 -1.85
CA GLN A 326 -17.22 7.26 -2.23
C GLN A 326 -16.91 8.41 -1.27
N TYR A 327 -17.91 9.26 -0.98
CA TYR A 327 -17.76 10.35 0.01
C TYR A 327 -17.47 9.84 1.43
N ARG A 328 -18.09 8.73 1.84
CA ARG A 328 -17.84 8.12 3.16
C ARG A 328 -16.43 7.56 3.27
N THR A 329 -16.00 6.76 2.28
CA THR A 329 -14.64 6.23 2.20
C THR A 329 -13.62 7.37 2.23
N MET A 330 -13.90 8.46 1.52
CA MET A 330 -13.00 9.62 1.52
C MET A 330 -12.87 10.29 2.90
N ARG A 331 -13.99 10.45 3.61
CA ARG A 331 -13.96 10.97 4.98
C ARG A 331 -13.17 10.04 5.91
N LEU A 332 -13.32 8.72 5.74
CA LEU A 332 -12.57 7.73 6.51
C LEU A 332 -11.08 7.76 6.19
N PHE A 333 -10.67 7.92 4.93
CA PHE A 333 -9.26 8.08 4.56
C PHE A 333 -8.65 9.34 5.16
N LYS A 334 -9.37 10.46 5.12
CA LYS A 334 -8.96 11.69 5.81
C LYS A 334 -8.80 11.49 7.32
N GLN A 335 -9.69 10.72 7.95
CA GLN A 335 -9.55 10.38 9.36
C GLN A 335 -8.34 9.48 9.61
N LEU A 336 -8.19 8.39 8.85
CA LEU A 336 -7.06 7.46 8.98
C LEU A 336 -5.71 8.16 8.79
N ALA A 337 -5.57 9.02 7.78
CA ALA A 337 -4.34 9.76 7.53
C ALA A 337 -4.00 10.76 8.64
N ARG A 338 -5.01 11.28 9.36
CA ARG A 338 -4.81 12.14 10.53
C ARG A 338 -4.41 11.33 11.76
N ASP A 339 -5.12 10.23 12.00
CA ASP A 339 -4.95 9.42 13.21
C ASP A 339 -3.65 8.59 13.16
N ASN A 340 -3.07 8.40 11.97
CA ASN A 340 -1.87 7.58 11.72
C ASN A 340 -0.79 8.40 10.99
N PRO A 341 0.15 9.06 11.70
CA PRO A 341 1.14 9.95 11.08
C PRO A 341 2.07 9.30 10.05
N GLY A 342 2.31 7.98 10.16
CA GLY A 342 3.13 7.22 9.21
C GLY A 342 2.33 6.54 8.09
N LEU A 343 1.01 6.77 8.01
CA LEU A 343 0.17 6.32 6.92
C LEU A 343 0.20 7.33 5.77
N THR A 344 0.51 6.86 4.56
CA THR A 344 0.29 7.61 3.31
C THR A 344 -0.74 6.87 2.48
N ILE A 345 -1.81 7.55 2.07
CA ILE A 345 -2.85 6.99 1.21
C ILE A 345 -2.70 7.58 -0.18
N ILE A 346 -2.53 6.73 -1.20
CA ILE A 346 -2.52 7.11 -2.61
C ILE A 346 -3.69 6.39 -3.27
N ALA A 347 -4.62 7.14 -3.83
CA ALA A 347 -5.79 6.55 -4.48
C ALA A 347 -5.98 7.04 -5.91
N SER A 348 -6.49 6.17 -6.75
CA SER A 348 -6.79 6.48 -8.15
C SER A 348 -8.30 6.64 -8.37
N HIS A 349 -8.65 7.57 -9.26
CA HIS A 349 -10.02 7.86 -9.67
C HIS A 349 -10.13 8.06 -11.18
N HIS A 350 -11.33 7.79 -11.71
CA HIS A 350 -11.66 8.04 -13.12
C HIS A 350 -12.36 9.38 -13.35
N SER A 351 -13.06 9.88 -12.34
CA SER A 351 -13.87 11.10 -12.47
C SER A 351 -13.17 12.33 -11.89
N LEU A 352 -13.00 13.36 -12.73
CA LEU A 352 -12.56 14.69 -12.32
C LEU A 352 -13.55 15.35 -11.35
N GLU A 353 -14.83 14.97 -11.36
CA GLU A 353 -15.85 15.53 -10.47
C GLU A 353 -15.55 15.24 -8.98
N LEU A 354 -14.82 14.16 -8.69
CA LEU A 354 -14.44 13.78 -7.33
C LEU A 354 -13.25 14.61 -6.79
N ILE A 355 -12.57 15.38 -7.65
CA ILE A 355 -11.49 16.30 -7.26
C ILE A 355 -12.04 17.44 -6.40
N GLU A 356 -13.22 17.97 -6.74
CA GLU A 356 -13.86 19.04 -5.96
C GLU A 356 -14.20 18.56 -4.53
N ALA A 357 -14.68 17.32 -4.42
CA ALA A 357 -14.99 16.66 -3.15
C ALA A 357 -13.75 16.47 -2.25
N PHE A 358 -12.55 16.44 -2.85
CA PHE A 358 -11.30 16.36 -2.13
C PHE A 358 -10.94 17.67 -1.43
N SER A 359 -11.32 18.80 -2.03
CA SER A 359 -11.04 20.16 -1.57
C SER A 359 -9.54 20.33 -1.30
N PHE A 360 -8.68 20.01 -2.28
CA PHE A 360 -7.22 20.04 -2.14
C PHE A 360 -6.73 21.35 -1.51
N GLU A 361 -7.30 22.46 -1.95
CA GLU A 361 -6.93 23.82 -1.56
C GLU A 361 -7.32 24.19 -0.13
N THR A 362 -8.25 23.47 0.51
CA THR A 362 -8.70 23.81 1.87
C THR A 362 -7.76 23.18 2.89
N PRO A 363 -6.99 23.95 3.68
CA PRO A 363 -6.14 23.40 4.72
C PRO A 363 -6.98 22.67 5.77
N GLN A 364 -6.53 21.49 6.19
CA GLN A 364 -7.18 20.70 7.23
C GLN A 364 -6.11 20.19 8.19
N GLU A 365 -6.34 20.37 9.48
CA GLU A 365 -5.39 19.96 10.51
C GLU A 365 -5.06 18.45 10.41
N GLY A 366 -3.77 18.13 10.44
CA GLY A 366 -3.23 16.78 10.30
C GLY A 366 -3.28 16.19 8.88
N LEU A 367 -3.66 16.97 7.86
CA LEU A 367 -3.72 16.52 6.47
C LEU A 367 -2.82 17.35 5.56
N ARG A 368 -1.90 16.65 4.87
CA ARG A 368 -1.09 17.16 3.76
C ARG A 368 -1.58 16.46 2.50
N LYS A 369 -2.27 17.23 1.66
CA LYS A 369 -3.01 16.70 0.51
C LYS A 369 -2.34 17.13 -0.78
N GLY A 370 -2.24 16.20 -1.71
CA GLY A 370 -1.73 16.44 -3.05
C GLY A 370 -2.49 15.63 -4.08
N GLY A 371 -2.29 15.92 -5.35
CA GLY A 371 -2.86 15.13 -6.41
C GLY A 371 -2.34 15.52 -7.77
N HIS A 372 -2.54 14.64 -8.74
CA HIS A 372 -2.10 14.86 -10.11
C HIS A 372 -3.14 14.37 -11.09
N ILE A 373 -3.38 15.17 -12.13
CA ILE A 373 -4.25 14.84 -13.23
C ILE A 373 -3.38 14.42 -14.41
N ILE A 374 -3.47 13.16 -14.83
CA ILE A 374 -2.73 12.65 -16.01
C ILE A 374 -3.56 13.01 -17.26
N GLN A 375 -3.08 13.98 -18.02
CA GLN A 375 -3.73 14.50 -19.23
C GLN A 375 -3.27 13.79 -20.51
N GLU A 376 -4.01 13.98 -21.61
CA GLU A 376 -3.58 13.56 -22.95
C GLU A 376 -2.27 14.25 -23.39
N GLY A 377 -1.35 13.49 -23.98
CA GLY A 377 -0.13 14.02 -24.61
C GLY A 377 1.10 14.15 -23.71
N LEU A 378 1.03 13.68 -22.46
CA LEU A 378 2.19 13.47 -21.57
C LEU A 378 2.67 11.99 -21.57
N ALA A 379 2.25 11.23 -22.59
CA ALA A 379 2.45 9.80 -22.79
C ALA A 379 3.32 9.57 -24.02
#